data_AF-A0A523UG04-F1
#
_entry.id   AF-A0A523UG04-F1
#
_cell.length_a   1.000
_cell.length_b   1.000
_cell.length_c   1.000
_cell.angle_alpha   90.00
_cell.angle_beta   90.00
_cell.angle_gamma   90.00
#
_symmetry.space_group_name_H-M   'P 1'
#
loop_
_entity.id
_entity.type
_entity.pdbx_description
1 polymer ?
#
loop_
_entity_poly.entity_id
_entity_poly.type
_entity_poly.pdbx_seq_one_letter_code
_entity_poly.pdbx_strand_id
1 'polypeptide(L)'
;MNLDIIYNKSSQRITELPDESIDMCLTSPPYYGLRDYGEDVKEIWGGDKDCKHEFENYVRPAGGGHPNPDKAQVGTTKKDVQRIYGARAAFCQKCGAWYGQLGLEPTFQLYLDHMMIVCAEIKRVLKKTGSFWLNMGDTYGGSWGDSYSSGRGKPNSQREQTFPSWYRKAQPRERPPQSSQKIRAKCLIGIPWRLVLHLIDEQGWVLRNVIIWHKPNAMPSSVKDRCSNSYEHLFHLVKGKEKYKWPKNIKLITKEDRIWLAAIVDGEGTIGIMKSKRENWVDSFAPYVRVCNSTKAIVDKCVEITGLGAVRIHKDKVAKERGYRQIYEWQPSDRSAAYIIGQIYDYLIGKKEQAKIAIALEERLPPRGIKGKHTSETEYKKREELWILSKQLNQHNIKNSGLPNINAKWKGPIYGNCEKYIYDLDAIREEHREGSHSRGGKKFRGTVLESGQAAKKGGWNEYPATINPAGKNPGDVWAISTQPRPEAHFATFPDKLCIKPILATCPAEICRKCGKTRVRITKTNLIVDKEYINTGKVKEVKEAGDRRNVLPRSRTGLEGHNEYQTIGWTDCGCNAGWDSGVLFDPFAGRGTSLIMAKKLGRHYVGYELKREYADMAERELENIDPLFRRK
;
A
#
# COMPACT_ATOMS: atom_id res chain seq x y z
N MET A 1 19.57 -11.91 11.15
CA MET A 1 18.60 -10.87 11.58
C MET A 1 18.35 -11.10 13.05
N ASN A 2 18.45 -10.08 13.89
CA ASN A 2 18.09 -10.21 15.30
C ASN A 2 16.57 -10.21 15.43
N LEU A 3 16.05 -11.15 16.20
CA LEU A 3 14.63 -11.32 16.49
C LEU A 3 14.35 -10.89 17.93
N ASP A 4 13.07 -10.65 18.22
CA ASP A 4 12.55 -10.31 19.54
C ASP A 4 13.21 -9.04 20.11
N ILE A 5 13.32 -8.02 19.25
CA ILE A 5 14.02 -6.77 19.53
C ILE A 5 13.20 -5.55 19.09
N ILE A 6 13.38 -4.46 19.82
CA ILE A 6 12.88 -3.13 19.46
C ILE A 6 14.07 -2.23 19.11
N TYR A 7 14.08 -1.69 17.90
CA TYR A 7 15.07 -0.70 17.48
C TYR A 7 14.55 0.70 17.80
N ASN A 8 15.32 1.43 18.62
CA ASN A 8 15.01 2.84 18.89
C ASN A 8 15.50 3.74 17.75
N LYS A 9 14.84 3.66 16.58
CA LYS A 9 15.27 4.29 15.32
C LYS A 9 14.09 4.64 14.41
N SER A 10 14.41 5.44 13.40
CA SER A 10 13.50 5.81 12.31
C SER A 10 13.03 4.62 11.48
N SER A 11 11.76 4.63 11.13
CA SER A 11 11.17 3.72 10.14
C SER A 11 11.26 4.23 8.70
N GLN A 12 11.92 5.37 8.46
CA GLN A 12 12.15 5.90 7.11
C GLN A 12 13.09 4.99 6.29
N ARG A 13 14.01 4.28 6.95
CA ARG A 13 14.93 3.32 6.34
C ARG A 13 15.15 2.14 7.29
N ILE A 14 14.75 0.95 6.87
CA ILE A 14 14.76 -0.25 7.71
C ILE A 14 16.00 -1.08 7.37
N THR A 15 17.18 -0.60 7.77
CA THR A 15 18.46 -1.18 7.34
C THR A 15 18.79 -2.54 7.97
N GLU A 16 18.26 -2.80 9.17
CA GLU A 16 18.54 -3.98 9.97
C GLU A 16 17.77 -5.23 9.49
N LEU A 17 16.72 -5.03 8.69
CA LEU A 17 15.90 -6.09 8.14
C LEU A 17 16.21 -6.32 6.66
N PRO A 18 16.67 -7.54 6.30
CA PRO A 18 16.85 -7.92 4.90
C PRO A 18 15.53 -7.88 4.11
N ASP A 19 15.65 -7.84 2.80
CA ASP A 19 14.51 -8.03 1.89
C ASP A 19 13.83 -9.37 2.15
N GLU A 20 12.50 -9.39 2.08
CA GLU A 20 11.68 -10.62 2.23
C GLU A 20 11.99 -11.44 3.50
N SER A 21 12.23 -10.76 4.64
CA SER A 21 12.58 -11.36 5.92
C SER A 21 11.42 -11.48 6.92
N ILE A 22 10.37 -10.64 6.82
CA ILE A 22 9.24 -10.64 7.77
C ILE A 22 8.00 -11.34 7.19
N ASP A 23 7.19 -12.00 8.02
CA ASP A 23 5.98 -12.73 7.59
C ASP A 23 4.73 -11.85 7.66
N MET A 24 4.68 -10.92 8.60
CA MET A 24 3.53 -10.05 8.81
C MET A 24 3.99 -8.67 9.26
N CYS A 25 3.34 -7.62 8.78
CA CYS A 25 3.41 -6.28 9.37
C CYS A 25 2.04 -5.94 9.97
N LEU A 26 1.99 -5.47 11.22
CA LEU A 26 0.77 -5.00 11.88
C LEU A 26 1.10 -3.70 12.61
N THR A 27 0.44 -2.60 12.22
CA THR A 27 0.83 -1.28 12.74
C THR A 27 -0.31 -0.28 12.77
N SER A 28 -0.09 0.81 13.50
CA SER A 28 -0.92 2.01 13.50
C SER A 28 -0.01 3.24 13.53
N PRO A 29 0.15 3.95 12.40
CA PRO A 29 1.04 5.09 12.33
C PRO A 29 0.50 6.29 13.12
N PRO A 30 1.34 7.31 13.39
CA PRO A 30 0.87 8.64 13.78
C PRO A 30 -0.19 9.17 12.80
N TYR A 31 -1.39 9.46 13.30
CA TYR A 31 -2.49 9.94 12.46
C TYR A 31 -2.30 11.41 12.08
N TYR A 32 -2.61 11.73 10.83
CA TYR A 32 -2.49 13.09 10.31
C TYR A 32 -3.32 14.07 11.13
N GLY A 33 -2.63 15.00 11.74
CA GLY A 33 -3.16 16.15 12.42
C GLY A 33 -3.91 15.92 13.72
N LEU A 34 -3.49 14.92 14.50
CA LEU A 34 -4.11 14.66 15.80
C LEU A 34 -3.21 14.93 16.99
N ARG A 35 -1.92 14.55 16.95
CA ARG A 35 -1.05 14.58 18.13
C ARG A 35 0.35 15.07 17.84
N ASP A 36 0.95 15.65 18.88
CA ASP A 36 2.35 16.00 18.99
C ASP A 36 2.99 15.06 20.02
N TYR A 37 4.04 14.34 19.61
CA TYR A 37 4.74 13.36 20.44
C TYR A 37 6.00 13.91 21.13
N GLY A 38 6.37 15.17 20.84
CA GLY A 38 7.56 15.82 21.40
C GLY A 38 8.58 16.23 20.34
N GLU A 39 9.69 16.80 20.82
CA GLU A 39 10.82 17.22 19.99
C GLU A 39 11.73 16.06 19.59
N ASP A 40 11.78 15.01 20.42
CA ASP A 40 12.62 13.82 20.30
C ASP A 40 12.24 12.90 19.13
N VAL A 41 11.04 13.09 18.57
CA VAL A 41 10.53 12.30 17.42
C VAL A 41 10.63 13.04 16.09
N LYS A 42 11.24 14.23 16.06
CA LYS A 42 11.37 15.02 14.83
C LYS A 42 12.53 14.50 13.99
N GLU A 43 12.26 14.40 12.70
CA GLU A 43 13.21 13.87 11.73
C GLU A 43 13.25 14.77 10.49
N ILE A 44 14.28 14.59 9.68
CA ILE A 44 14.35 15.18 8.35
C ILE A 44 13.73 14.19 7.38
N TRP A 45 12.77 14.65 6.59
CA TRP A 45 12.03 13.89 5.61
C TRP A 45 12.29 14.43 4.20
N GLY A 46 12.64 13.51 3.29
CA GLY A 46 12.88 13.84 1.88
C GLY A 46 14.11 14.74 1.65
N GLY A 47 14.14 15.37 0.47
CA GLY A 47 15.26 16.20 0.01
C GLY A 47 16.49 15.41 -0.43
N ASP A 48 17.55 16.16 -0.73
CA ASP A 48 18.82 15.60 -1.19
C ASP A 48 19.62 15.06 0.01
N LYS A 49 20.07 13.82 -0.13
CA LYS A 49 20.82 13.03 0.86
C LYS A 49 22.26 13.53 1.05
N ASP A 50 22.81 14.22 0.06
CA ASP A 50 24.14 14.83 0.16
C ASP A 50 24.06 16.31 0.60
N CYS A 51 22.84 16.81 0.84
CA CYS A 51 22.63 18.15 1.34
C CYS A 51 22.98 18.23 2.83
N LYS A 52 23.78 19.24 3.21
CA LYS A 52 24.08 19.52 4.62
C LYS A 52 22.88 20.01 5.43
N HIS A 53 21.73 20.17 4.78
CA HIS A 53 20.48 20.76 5.25
C HIS A 53 20.64 22.13 5.95
N GLU A 54 19.95 23.15 5.44
CA GLU A 54 19.96 24.48 6.05
C GLU A 54 18.54 24.92 6.30
N PHE A 55 18.18 24.97 7.59
CA PHE A 55 16.87 25.39 8.06
C PHE A 55 16.98 26.82 8.59
N GLU A 56 16.01 27.66 8.26
CA GLU A 56 16.05 29.08 8.60
C GLU A 56 15.85 29.27 10.11
N ASN A 57 16.84 29.84 10.80
CA ASN A 57 16.73 30.21 12.21
C ASN A 57 16.01 31.56 12.34
N TYR A 58 14.68 31.56 12.46
CA TYR A 58 13.97 32.81 12.75
C TYR A 58 13.96 33.11 14.27
N VAL A 59 14.71 34.13 14.67
CA VAL A 59 14.63 34.74 16.00
C VAL A 59 13.65 35.92 15.95
N ARG A 60 12.50 35.83 16.64
CA ARG A 60 11.70 37.03 16.94
C ARG A 60 12.56 37.98 17.77
N PRO A 61 12.75 39.26 17.38
CA PRO A 61 13.39 40.23 18.25
C PRO A 61 12.64 40.30 19.59
N ALA A 62 13.39 40.25 20.69
CA ALA A 62 12.86 40.40 22.04
C ALA A 62 12.56 41.89 22.28
N GLY A 63 11.47 42.38 21.72
CA GLY A 63 11.03 43.76 21.88
C GLY A 63 9.81 44.00 21.01
N GLY A 64 8.74 44.53 21.61
CA GLY A 64 7.41 44.65 21.00
C GLY A 64 7.29 45.67 19.87
N GLY A 65 8.17 45.62 18.86
CA GLY A 65 8.01 46.35 17.60
C GLY A 65 7.17 45.55 16.61
N HIS A 66 6.09 46.13 16.12
CA HIS A 66 5.30 45.53 15.04
C HIS A 66 6.07 45.54 13.70
N PRO A 67 5.85 44.56 12.81
CA PRO A 67 6.46 44.58 11.48
C PRO A 67 5.88 45.75 10.66
N ASN A 68 6.75 46.45 9.92
CA ASN A 68 6.36 47.57 9.06
C ASN A 68 5.43 47.10 7.92
N PRO A 69 4.15 47.57 7.87
CA PRO A 69 3.14 47.22 6.86
C PRO A 69 3.37 47.80 5.45
N ASP A 70 4.32 48.71 5.26
CA ASP A 70 4.44 49.54 4.03
C ASP A 70 4.81 48.78 2.74
N LYS A 71 4.92 47.45 2.80
CA LYS A 71 5.12 46.57 1.62
C LYS A 71 4.02 45.52 1.43
N ALA A 72 2.95 45.55 2.23
CA ALA A 72 1.83 44.63 2.09
C ALA A 72 0.81 45.19 1.10
N GLN A 73 0.60 44.48 -0.02
CA GLN A 73 -0.49 44.78 -0.94
C GLN A 73 -1.86 44.54 -0.26
N VAL A 74 -2.86 45.32 -0.69
CA VAL A 74 -4.23 45.32 -0.16
C VAL A 74 -4.79 43.90 -0.10
N GLY A 75 -5.10 43.43 1.11
CA GLY A 75 -5.76 42.15 1.37
C GLY A 75 -5.00 41.16 2.27
N THR A 76 -3.77 41.47 2.71
CA THR A 76 -3.04 40.57 3.63
C THR A 76 -3.26 40.95 5.10
N THR A 77 -3.80 40.02 5.89
CA THR A 77 -3.97 40.24 7.34
C THR A 77 -2.71 39.89 8.11
N LYS A 78 -2.57 40.43 9.33
CA LYS A 78 -1.45 40.14 10.25
C LYS A 78 -1.28 38.63 10.54
N LYS A 79 -2.37 37.86 10.45
CA LYS A 79 -2.38 36.39 10.55
C LYS A 79 -1.79 35.71 9.31
N ASP A 80 -2.00 36.26 8.12
CA ASP A 80 -1.45 35.71 6.88
C ASP A 80 0.08 35.88 6.81
N VAL A 81 0.59 36.98 7.37
CA VAL A 81 2.03 37.24 7.48
C VAL A 81 2.71 36.34 8.52
N GLN A 82 2.07 35.94 9.62
CA GLN A 82 2.67 34.96 10.54
C GLN A 82 2.70 33.54 9.98
N ARG A 83 1.71 33.22 9.15
CA ARG A 83 1.43 31.88 8.63
C ARG A 83 2.27 31.49 7.41
N ILE A 84 2.64 32.46 6.57
CA ILE A 84 3.48 32.23 5.38
C ILE A 84 4.95 31.98 5.75
N TYR A 85 5.41 32.47 6.91
CA TYR A 85 6.84 32.49 7.26
C TYR A 85 7.25 31.42 8.28
N GLY A 86 6.35 30.91 9.14
CA GLY A 86 6.65 29.80 10.06
C GLY A 86 6.83 28.44 9.37
N ALA A 87 6.13 28.20 8.26
CA ALA A 87 6.27 26.97 7.48
C ALA A 87 7.62 26.89 6.74
N ARG A 88 8.18 28.03 6.31
CA ARG A 88 9.46 28.08 5.58
C ARG A 88 10.67 27.67 6.45
N ALA A 89 10.60 27.92 7.76
CA ALA A 89 11.67 27.53 8.69
C ALA A 89 11.81 26.00 8.87
N ALA A 90 10.74 25.24 8.62
CA ALA A 90 10.76 23.77 8.70
C ALA A 90 11.20 23.09 7.41
N PHE A 91 11.42 23.83 6.32
CA PHE A 91 11.94 23.27 5.07
C PHE A 91 13.39 23.71 4.86
N CYS A 92 14.22 22.76 4.44
CA CYS A 92 15.59 23.04 4.07
C CYS A 92 15.61 23.96 2.85
N GLN A 93 16.27 25.12 2.94
CA GLN A 93 16.35 26.09 1.85
C GLN A 93 17.08 25.56 0.61
N LYS A 94 18.03 24.62 0.82
CA LYS A 94 18.83 24.03 -0.26
C LYS A 94 18.15 22.93 -1.06
N CYS A 95 17.36 22.08 -0.40
CA CYS A 95 16.84 20.85 -1.02
C CYS A 95 15.36 20.57 -0.76
N GLY A 96 14.67 21.44 -0.01
CA GLY A 96 13.25 21.26 0.30
C GLY A 96 12.92 20.13 1.27
N ALA A 97 13.91 19.47 1.88
CA ALA A 97 13.68 18.50 2.95
C ALA A 97 12.86 19.10 4.09
N TRP A 98 11.93 18.35 4.65
CA TRP A 98 11.08 18.82 5.74
C TRP A 98 11.59 18.32 7.08
N TYR A 99 11.73 19.19 8.07
CA TYR A 99 12.08 18.84 9.44
C TYR A 99 10.82 18.86 10.32
N GLY A 100 10.44 17.70 10.85
CA GLY A 100 9.24 17.56 11.67
C GLY A 100 8.90 16.12 12.03
N GLN A 101 7.74 15.93 12.66
CA GLN A 101 7.26 14.62 13.10
C GLN A 101 6.15 14.10 12.17
N LEU A 102 6.19 12.81 11.85
CA LEU A 102 5.16 12.16 11.05
C LEU A 102 3.77 12.40 11.65
N GLY A 103 2.82 12.86 10.82
CA GLY A 103 1.47 13.21 11.22
C GLY A 103 1.25 14.71 11.48
N LEU A 104 2.30 15.53 11.60
CA LEU A 104 2.19 16.99 11.73
C LEU A 104 2.70 17.76 10.50
N GLU A 105 2.69 17.11 9.35
CA GLU A 105 3.06 17.73 8.08
C GLU A 105 2.18 18.96 7.79
N PRO A 106 2.74 19.99 7.15
CA PRO A 106 1.97 21.15 6.71
C PRO A 106 0.82 20.79 5.75
N THR A 107 0.96 19.68 5.01
CA THR A 107 -0.07 19.19 4.11
C THR A 107 -0.33 17.70 4.26
N PHE A 108 -1.59 17.30 4.06
CA PHE A 108 -1.92 15.88 4.04
C PHE A 108 -1.24 15.15 2.88
N GLN A 109 -0.96 15.84 1.76
CA GLN A 109 -0.24 15.23 0.64
C GLN A 109 1.18 14.89 1.07
N LEU A 110 1.87 15.81 1.76
CA LEU A 110 3.20 15.53 2.29
C LEU A 110 3.19 14.39 3.31
N TYR A 111 2.17 14.31 4.16
CA TYR A 111 1.98 13.15 5.04
C TYR A 111 1.80 11.84 4.27
N LEU A 112 0.99 11.84 3.21
CA LEU A 112 0.83 10.67 2.35
C LEU A 112 2.17 10.29 1.70
N ASP A 113 2.93 11.27 1.20
CA ASP A 113 4.24 11.04 0.58
C ASP A 113 5.23 10.41 1.58
N HIS A 114 5.25 10.88 2.83
CA HIS A 114 6.06 10.28 3.91
C HIS A 114 5.60 8.87 4.29
N MET A 115 4.29 8.64 4.41
CA MET A 115 3.74 7.31 4.65
C MET A 115 4.08 6.35 3.51
N MET A 116 4.09 6.82 2.26
CA MET A 116 4.52 6.02 1.11
C MET A 116 6.00 5.60 1.25
N ILE A 117 6.89 6.46 1.74
CA ILE A 117 8.30 6.07 2.00
C ILE A 117 8.37 4.88 2.98
N VAL A 118 7.68 4.98 4.12
CA VAL A 118 7.69 3.92 5.14
C VAL A 118 7.05 2.64 4.58
N CYS A 119 5.90 2.76 3.90
CA CYS A 119 5.23 1.60 3.29
C CYS A 119 6.06 0.92 2.19
N ALA A 120 6.93 1.65 1.50
CA ALA A 120 7.86 1.06 0.53
C ALA A 120 8.89 0.16 1.23
N GLU A 121 9.42 0.61 2.37
CA GLU A 121 10.32 -0.18 3.20
C GLU A 121 9.62 -1.39 3.81
N ILE A 122 8.39 -1.24 4.34
CA ILE A 122 7.55 -2.37 4.77
C ILE A 122 7.39 -3.39 3.63
N LYS A 123 7.07 -2.90 2.42
CA LYS A 123 6.92 -3.76 1.25
C LYS A 123 8.22 -4.50 0.92
N ARG A 124 9.39 -3.86 1.05
CA ARG A 124 10.70 -4.48 0.78
C ARG A 124 10.96 -5.64 1.74
N VAL A 125 10.80 -5.41 3.05
CA VAL A 125 11.13 -6.42 4.06
C VAL A 125 10.10 -7.55 4.14
N LEU A 126 8.84 -7.32 3.74
CA LEU A 126 7.80 -8.33 3.78
C LEU A 126 8.06 -9.50 2.81
N LYS A 127 7.86 -10.74 3.23
CA LYS A 127 7.89 -11.89 2.32
C LYS A 127 6.80 -11.79 1.26
N LYS A 128 7.00 -12.47 0.13
CA LYS A 128 6.00 -12.66 -0.93
C LYS A 128 4.65 -13.15 -0.42
N THR A 129 4.70 -14.10 0.52
CA THR A 129 3.53 -14.68 1.16
C THR A 129 2.99 -13.88 2.34
N GLY A 130 3.63 -12.75 2.68
CA GLY A 130 3.33 -11.99 3.89
C GLY A 130 2.13 -11.05 3.76
N SER A 131 1.60 -10.63 4.91
CA SER A 131 0.46 -9.71 5.00
C SER A 131 0.83 -8.41 5.73
N PHE A 132 0.23 -7.31 5.30
CA PHE A 132 0.32 -6.01 5.93
C PHE A 132 -1.06 -5.57 6.46
N TRP A 133 -1.15 -5.34 7.76
CA TRP A 133 -2.34 -4.88 8.44
C TRP A 133 -2.12 -3.46 8.97
N LEU A 134 -2.94 -2.53 8.48
CA LEU A 134 -2.82 -1.10 8.78
C LEU A 134 -4.09 -0.60 9.49
N ASN A 135 -3.97 -0.23 10.77
CA ASN A 135 -5.05 0.43 11.51
C ASN A 135 -4.91 1.96 11.39
N MET A 136 -5.98 2.63 10.94
CA MET A 136 -5.94 4.07 10.72
C MET A 136 -7.30 4.76 10.92
N GLY A 137 -7.28 5.84 11.71
CA GLY A 137 -8.37 6.79 11.87
C GLY A 137 -8.27 7.96 10.89
N ASP A 138 -9.38 8.66 10.69
CA ASP A 138 -9.47 9.81 9.78
C ASP A 138 -9.57 11.14 10.54
N THR A 139 -9.27 12.23 9.84
CA THR A 139 -9.22 13.60 10.38
C THR A 139 -10.13 14.52 9.57
N TYR A 140 -10.69 15.53 10.24
CA TYR A 140 -11.49 16.57 9.59
C TYR A 140 -10.62 17.77 9.16
N GLY A 141 -11.03 18.40 8.06
CA GLY A 141 -10.61 19.72 7.63
C GLY A 141 -11.16 20.82 8.54
N GLY A 142 -10.46 21.92 8.75
CA GLY A 142 -10.85 23.04 9.60
C GLY A 142 -10.10 23.10 10.93
N SER A 143 -10.23 24.26 11.62
CA SER A 143 -9.44 24.62 12.79
C SER A 143 -9.30 23.47 13.80
N TRP A 144 -8.06 23.09 14.02
CA TRP A 144 -7.68 22.02 14.93
C TRP A 144 -8.17 22.37 16.34
N GLY A 145 -8.93 21.49 16.97
CA GLY A 145 -9.63 21.77 18.24
C GLY A 145 -8.71 22.22 19.38
N ASP A 146 -9.12 23.27 20.07
CA ASP A 146 -8.37 24.02 21.09
C ASP A 146 -8.21 23.26 22.43
N SER A 147 -7.69 22.02 22.39
CA SER A 147 -7.68 21.10 23.55
C SER A 147 -6.39 21.15 24.36
N TYR A 148 -5.79 22.32 24.57
CA TYR A 148 -4.66 22.49 25.51
C TYR A 148 -4.64 23.85 26.25
N SER A 149 -5.75 24.61 26.28
CA SER A 149 -5.77 25.92 26.95
C SER A 149 -6.24 25.91 28.42
N SER A 150 -6.67 24.78 28.99
CA SER A 150 -7.14 24.71 30.39
C SER A 150 -6.09 24.15 31.35
N GLY A 151 -4.89 24.71 31.35
CA GLY A 151 -3.86 24.37 32.33
C GLY A 151 -2.89 25.53 32.53
N ARG A 152 -3.30 26.55 33.32
CA ARG A 152 -2.37 27.54 33.88
C ARG A 152 -1.49 26.88 34.94
N GLY A 153 -0.62 25.96 34.54
CA GLY A 153 0.49 25.48 35.36
C GLY A 153 1.74 26.27 34.98
N LYS A 154 2.23 27.14 35.88
CA LYS A 154 3.55 27.77 35.72
C LYS A 154 4.60 26.65 35.67
N PRO A 155 5.47 26.56 34.64
CA PRO A 155 6.53 25.56 34.64
C PRO A 155 7.54 25.88 35.74
N ASN A 156 7.87 24.84 36.52
CA ASN A 156 8.82 24.89 37.62
C ASN A 156 10.23 25.22 37.09
N SER A 157 10.90 26.18 37.72
CA SER A 157 12.06 26.91 37.19
C SER A 157 13.41 26.23 37.46
N GLN A 158 13.50 24.91 37.32
CA GLN A 158 14.76 24.18 37.56
C GLN A 158 14.90 22.99 36.61
N ARG A 159 15.32 23.27 35.37
CA ARG A 159 16.10 22.39 34.47
C ARG A 159 16.35 23.18 33.18
N GLU A 160 17.38 24.00 33.25
CA GLU A 160 17.97 24.69 32.11
C GLU A 160 18.97 23.78 31.38
N GLN A 161 19.25 24.19 30.13
CA GLN A 161 20.36 23.80 29.25
C GLN A 161 20.11 22.68 28.23
N THR A 162 19.69 23.09 27.04
CA THR A 162 20.31 22.65 25.76
C THR A 162 19.87 23.46 24.53
N PHE A 163 18.75 24.20 24.54
CA PHE A 163 18.45 25.16 23.47
C PHE A 163 17.80 26.47 23.97
N PRO A 164 18.10 27.63 23.35
CA PRO A 164 17.62 28.94 23.79
C PRO A 164 16.09 29.10 23.74
N SER A 165 15.52 29.97 24.58
CA SER A 165 14.05 30.14 24.69
C SER A 165 13.36 30.57 23.39
N TRP A 166 14.11 31.13 22.43
CA TRP A 166 13.60 31.51 21.11
C TRP A 166 13.36 30.31 20.18
N TYR A 167 14.14 29.22 20.31
CA TYR A 167 13.95 27.98 19.54
C TYR A 167 12.61 27.30 19.91
N ARG A 168 12.26 27.28 21.21
CA ARG A 168 10.95 26.85 21.73
C ARG A 168 9.77 27.74 21.29
N LYS A 169 10.03 28.95 20.80
CA LYS A 169 9.02 29.92 20.34
C LYS A 169 8.88 29.96 18.81
N ALA A 170 9.89 29.48 18.09
CA ALA A 170 9.94 29.43 16.62
C ALA A 170 9.35 28.13 16.05
N GLN A 171 9.24 27.08 16.86
CA GLN A 171 8.34 25.96 16.59
C GLN A 171 6.92 26.51 16.41
N PRO A 172 6.12 26.00 15.46
CA PRO A 172 4.72 26.39 15.33
C PRO A 172 4.00 26.10 16.66
N ARG A 173 3.86 27.13 17.50
CA ARG A 173 3.00 27.11 18.70
C ARG A 173 1.54 26.89 18.34
N GLU A 174 1.23 27.06 17.07
CA GLU A 174 -0.08 26.89 16.47
C GLU A 174 0.04 25.80 15.41
N ARG A 175 -0.74 24.73 15.61
CA ARG A 175 -0.94 23.62 14.69
C ARG A 175 -1.07 24.14 13.25
N PRO A 176 -0.44 23.49 12.24
CA PRO A 176 -0.36 24.05 10.90
C PRO A 176 -1.77 24.40 10.37
N PRO A 177 -2.00 25.67 10.02
CA PRO A 177 -3.31 26.14 9.63
C PRO A 177 -3.70 25.52 8.28
N GLN A 178 -4.61 24.54 8.34
CA GLN A 178 -5.17 23.83 7.18
C GLN A 178 -5.83 24.74 6.14
N SER A 179 -6.05 26.02 6.45
CA SER A 179 -6.63 27.03 5.56
C SER A 179 -5.83 27.33 4.27
N SER A 180 -4.73 26.63 3.98
CA SER A 180 -3.94 26.75 2.73
C SER A 180 -4.28 25.60 1.78
N GLN A 181 -4.96 24.59 2.31
CA GLN A 181 -5.48 23.47 1.56
C GLN A 181 -6.85 23.89 1.03
N LYS A 182 -7.17 23.56 -0.23
CA LYS A 182 -8.53 23.67 -0.79
C LYS A 182 -9.52 22.70 -0.13
N ILE A 183 -9.27 22.29 1.12
CA ILE A 183 -10.15 21.44 1.91
C ILE A 183 -11.02 22.36 2.77
N ARG A 184 -12.33 22.20 2.63
CA ARG A 184 -13.30 22.96 3.40
C ARG A 184 -13.25 22.54 4.87
N ALA A 185 -13.45 23.50 5.77
CA ALA A 185 -13.66 23.18 7.18
C ALA A 185 -14.86 22.22 7.36
N LYS A 186 -14.80 21.39 8.41
CA LYS A 186 -15.76 20.33 8.74
C LYS A 186 -15.87 19.19 7.71
N CYS A 187 -14.98 19.13 6.72
CA CYS A 187 -14.94 18.04 5.74
C CYS A 187 -14.08 16.88 6.25
N LEU A 188 -14.58 15.64 6.24
CA LEU A 188 -13.74 14.48 6.51
C LEU A 188 -12.73 14.33 5.35
N ILE A 189 -11.43 14.28 5.65
CA ILE A 189 -10.39 14.37 4.62
C ILE A 189 -10.29 13.08 3.78
N GLY A 190 -10.60 11.93 4.38
CA GLY A 190 -10.49 10.63 3.73
C GLY A 190 -9.06 10.10 3.74
N ILE A 191 -8.24 10.45 4.74
CA ILE A 191 -6.81 10.09 4.78
C ILE A 191 -6.58 8.58 4.64
N PRO A 192 -7.30 7.70 5.38
CA PRO A 192 -7.04 6.27 5.31
C PRO A 192 -7.24 5.71 3.89
N TRP A 193 -8.33 6.12 3.24
CA TRP A 193 -8.62 5.70 1.86
C TRP A 193 -7.67 6.31 0.84
N ARG A 194 -7.28 7.58 1.00
CA ARG A 194 -6.27 8.21 0.14
C ARG A 194 -4.97 7.42 0.20
N LEU A 195 -4.48 7.11 1.39
CA LEU A 195 -3.26 6.33 1.57
C LEU A 195 -3.38 4.96 0.91
N VAL A 196 -4.45 4.21 1.18
CA VAL A 196 -4.64 2.87 0.61
C VAL A 196 -4.74 2.90 -0.92
N LEU A 197 -5.39 3.91 -1.50
CA LEU A 197 -5.42 4.07 -2.96
C LEU A 197 -4.03 4.38 -3.53
N HIS A 198 -3.23 5.24 -2.88
CA HIS A 198 -1.84 5.46 -3.28
C HIS A 198 -1.00 4.18 -3.16
N LEU A 199 -1.19 3.38 -2.11
CA LEU A 199 -0.52 2.09 -1.95
C LEU A 199 -0.87 1.11 -3.08
N ILE A 200 -2.13 1.06 -3.51
CA ILE A 200 -2.57 0.22 -4.63
C ILE A 200 -1.99 0.74 -5.95
N ASP A 201 -2.22 2.01 -6.26
CA ASP A 201 -1.94 2.59 -7.58
C ASP A 201 -0.46 2.83 -7.83
N GLU A 202 0.31 3.22 -6.81
CA GLU A 202 1.71 3.62 -6.97
C GLU A 202 2.69 2.55 -6.48
N GLN A 203 2.32 1.83 -5.42
CA GLN A 203 3.15 0.77 -4.85
C GLN A 203 2.69 -0.63 -5.20
N GLY A 204 1.48 -0.86 -5.72
CA GLY A 204 1.04 -2.19 -6.10
C GLY A 204 0.65 -3.15 -5.00
N TRP A 205 0.19 -2.60 -3.90
CA TRP A 205 -0.45 -3.40 -2.88
C TRP A 205 -1.79 -3.93 -3.40
N VAL A 206 -2.17 -5.13 -2.95
CA VAL A 206 -3.51 -5.68 -3.19
C VAL A 206 -4.28 -5.59 -1.88
N LEU A 207 -5.34 -4.80 -1.87
CA LEU A 207 -6.27 -4.74 -0.74
C LEU A 207 -7.16 -6.00 -0.75
N ARG A 208 -7.01 -6.85 0.26
CA ARG A 208 -7.75 -8.11 0.39
C ARG A 208 -9.06 -7.95 1.12
N ASN A 209 -9.07 -7.11 2.14
CA ASN A 209 -10.25 -6.84 2.93
C ASN A 209 -10.13 -5.49 3.64
N VAL A 210 -11.28 -4.90 3.96
CA VAL A 210 -11.38 -3.74 4.84
C VAL A 210 -12.20 -4.16 6.04
N ILE A 211 -11.58 -4.14 7.21
CA ILE A 211 -12.25 -4.44 8.46
C ILE A 211 -12.66 -3.14 9.12
N ILE A 212 -13.93 -3.04 9.50
CA ILE A 212 -14.45 -1.97 10.35
C ILE A 212 -14.30 -2.39 11.80
N TRP A 213 -13.36 -1.76 12.50
CA TRP A 213 -13.27 -1.88 13.94
C TRP A 213 -14.33 -0.98 14.57
N HIS A 214 -15.46 -1.57 14.97
CA HIS A 214 -16.49 -0.90 15.74
C HIS A 214 -16.08 -0.86 17.22
N LYS A 215 -16.15 0.34 17.82
CA LYS A 215 -15.81 0.63 19.21
C LYS A 215 -17.11 0.83 20.01
N PRO A 216 -17.66 -0.20 20.70
CA PRO A 216 -18.94 -0.08 21.41
C PRO A 216 -18.92 0.98 22.52
N ASN A 217 -17.75 1.21 23.11
CA ASN A 217 -17.48 2.22 24.14
C ASN A 217 -16.74 3.45 23.57
N ALA A 218 -17.02 3.82 22.31
CA ALA A 218 -16.45 5.02 21.72
C ALA A 218 -16.81 6.27 22.53
N MET A 219 -15.84 7.16 22.72
CA MET A 219 -16.08 8.44 23.39
C MET A 219 -17.08 9.29 22.59
N PRO A 220 -18.16 9.79 23.20
CA PRO A 220 -19.14 10.61 22.51
C PRO A 220 -18.54 11.96 22.10
N SER A 221 -18.93 12.45 20.94
CA SER A 221 -18.54 13.76 20.43
C SER A 221 -19.57 14.81 20.84
N SER A 222 -19.12 15.95 21.37
CA SER A 222 -19.97 17.11 21.69
C SER A 222 -20.41 17.91 20.46
N VAL A 223 -19.90 17.56 19.28
CA VAL A 223 -20.22 18.18 18.00
C VAL A 223 -21.67 17.87 17.60
N LYS A 224 -22.45 18.91 17.28
CA LYS A 224 -23.91 18.81 17.01
C LYS A 224 -24.30 18.63 15.54
N ASP A 225 -23.37 18.82 14.61
CA ASP A 225 -23.65 18.82 13.16
C ASP A 225 -23.19 17.53 12.44
N ARG A 226 -22.86 16.48 13.20
CA ARG A 226 -22.51 15.14 12.68
C ARG A 226 -22.63 14.05 13.74
N CYS A 227 -22.66 12.80 13.30
CA CYS A 227 -22.58 11.64 14.19
C CYS A 227 -21.19 11.50 14.83
N SER A 228 -21.14 10.87 16.02
CA SER A 228 -19.89 10.53 16.68
C SER A 228 -19.12 9.44 15.91
N ASN A 229 -17.80 9.57 15.82
CA ASN A 229 -16.97 8.56 15.18
C ASN A 229 -16.77 7.36 16.12
N SER A 230 -17.50 6.28 15.86
CA SER A 230 -17.46 5.05 16.67
C SER A 230 -16.69 3.89 16.03
N TYR A 231 -15.96 4.14 14.94
CA TYR A 231 -15.19 3.09 14.27
C TYR A 231 -13.86 3.60 13.71
N GLU A 232 -12.97 2.65 13.40
CA GLU A 232 -11.71 2.84 12.66
C GLU A 232 -11.58 1.77 11.56
N HIS A 233 -10.74 2.05 10.55
CA HIS A 233 -10.47 1.09 9.48
C HIS A 233 -9.21 0.29 9.81
N LEU A 234 -9.30 -1.03 9.61
CA LEU A 234 -8.18 -1.94 9.62
C LEU A 234 -8.06 -2.58 8.22
N PHE A 235 -7.08 -2.14 7.44
CA PHE A 235 -6.87 -2.59 6.07
C PHE A 235 -5.97 -3.82 6.04
N HIS A 236 -6.38 -4.84 5.30
CA HIS A 236 -5.56 -6.02 5.00
C HIS A 236 -4.99 -5.93 3.58
N LEU A 237 -3.70 -5.65 3.49
CA LEU A 237 -2.95 -5.49 2.25
C LEU A 237 -1.97 -6.65 2.09
N VAL A 238 -1.73 -7.08 0.85
CA VAL A 238 -0.73 -8.10 0.52
C VAL A 238 0.03 -7.69 -0.73
N LYS A 239 1.16 -8.35 -0.99
CA LYS A 239 1.91 -8.12 -2.23
C LYS A 239 1.08 -8.58 -3.44
N GLY A 240 0.96 -7.68 -4.43
CA GLY A 240 0.48 -8.08 -5.75
C GLY A 240 1.51 -8.95 -6.45
N LYS A 241 1.05 -10.00 -7.15
CA LYS A 241 1.96 -10.76 -8.01
C LYS A 241 2.37 -9.83 -9.14
N GLU A 242 3.65 -9.53 -9.25
CA GLU A 242 4.14 -8.85 -10.44
C GLU A 242 3.81 -9.70 -11.66
N LYS A 243 2.89 -9.23 -12.51
CA LYS A 243 2.56 -9.89 -13.78
C LYS A 243 3.77 -9.86 -14.73
N TYR A 244 4.69 -8.95 -14.46
CA TYR A 244 5.80 -8.54 -15.29
C TYR A 244 7.03 -8.35 -14.41
N LYS A 245 8.17 -8.98 -14.72
CA LYS A 245 9.45 -8.62 -14.06
C LYS A 245 9.76 -7.15 -14.34
N TRP A 246 9.70 -6.31 -13.30
CA TRP A 246 10.05 -4.89 -13.39
C TRP A 246 11.56 -4.69 -13.28
N PRO A 247 12.08 -3.54 -13.72
CA PRO A 247 13.48 -3.20 -13.52
C PRO A 247 13.83 -3.23 -12.03
N LYS A 248 14.94 -3.89 -11.67
CA LYS A 248 15.47 -3.82 -10.31
C LYS A 248 16.06 -2.42 -10.07
N ASN A 249 16.02 -1.93 -8.83
CA ASN A 249 16.59 -0.64 -8.39
C ASN A 249 15.80 0.63 -8.77
N ILE A 250 14.47 0.54 -8.86
CA ILE A 250 13.62 1.73 -9.05
C ILE A 250 13.71 2.61 -7.81
N LYS A 251 14.05 3.89 -7.99
CA LYS A 251 13.93 4.91 -6.95
C LYS A 251 12.60 5.63 -7.06
N LEU A 252 12.03 6.02 -5.91
CA LEU A 252 10.89 6.94 -5.90
C LEU A 252 11.36 8.28 -6.49
N ILE A 253 10.79 8.67 -7.64
CA ILE A 253 11.12 9.94 -8.30
C ILE A 253 10.26 11.04 -7.68
N THR A 254 10.92 12.02 -7.06
CA THR A 254 10.26 13.21 -6.48
C THR A 254 9.55 14.02 -7.55
N LYS A 255 8.66 14.93 -7.16
CA LYS A 255 7.96 15.78 -8.12
C LYS A 255 8.94 16.67 -8.89
N GLU A 256 9.90 17.26 -8.19
CA GLU A 256 10.94 18.12 -8.72
C GLU A 256 11.81 17.37 -9.74
N ASP A 257 12.17 16.13 -9.41
CA ASP A 257 12.96 15.28 -10.31
C ASP A 257 12.16 14.86 -11.56
N ARG A 258 10.85 14.62 -11.45
CA ARG A 258 10.00 14.35 -12.62
C ARG A 258 9.95 15.55 -13.55
N ILE A 259 9.81 16.76 -13.00
CA ILE A 259 9.80 18.02 -13.77
C ILE A 259 11.15 18.22 -14.45
N TRP A 260 12.25 18.09 -13.70
CA TRP A 260 13.60 18.23 -14.24
C TRP A 260 13.87 17.22 -15.36
N LEU A 261 13.51 15.96 -15.15
CA LEU A 261 13.69 14.90 -16.13
C LEU A 261 12.83 15.11 -17.38
N ALA A 262 11.59 15.59 -17.22
CA ALA A 262 10.73 15.97 -18.34
C ALA A 262 11.36 17.06 -19.19
N ALA A 263 11.88 18.11 -18.56
CA ALA A 263 12.52 19.24 -19.24
C ALA A 263 13.77 18.79 -20.03
N ILE A 264 14.62 17.95 -19.42
CA ILE A 264 15.82 17.40 -20.10
C ILE A 264 15.44 16.48 -21.26
N VAL A 265 14.42 15.63 -21.09
CA VAL A 265 13.96 14.77 -22.18
C VAL A 265 13.38 15.61 -23.33
N ASP A 266 12.63 16.68 -23.05
CA ASP A 266 12.09 17.58 -24.06
C ASP A 266 13.18 18.41 -24.76
N GLY A 267 14.20 18.87 -24.05
CA GLY A 267 15.29 19.68 -24.63
C GLY A 267 16.34 18.86 -25.38
N GLU A 268 16.88 17.83 -24.74
CA GLU A 268 18.09 17.10 -25.19
C GLU A 268 17.82 15.63 -25.50
N GLY A 269 16.60 15.15 -25.24
CA GLY A 269 16.25 13.74 -25.33
C GLY A 269 15.50 13.33 -26.60
N THR A 270 15.20 12.04 -26.69
CA THR A 270 14.32 11.44 -27.69
C THR A 270 13.53 10.31 -27.06
N ILE A 271 12.22 10.25 -27.35
CA ILE A 271 11.36 9.12 -27.00
C ILE A 271 11.01 8.40 -28.31
N GLY A 272 11.15 7.08 -28.33
CA GLY A 272 10.84 6.31 -29.53
C GLY A 272 10.69 4.83 -29.28
N ILE A 273 10.49 4.09 -30.36
CA ILE A 273 10.40 2.63 -30.35
C ILE A 273 11.56 2.05 -31.15
N MET A 274 12.32 1.16 -30.53
CA MET A 274 13.36 0.37 -31.18
C MET A 274 12.74 -0.90 -31.75
N LYS A 275 13.00 -1.17 -33.03
CA LYS A 275 12.66 -2.43 -33.70
C LYS A 275 13.95 -3.22 -33.87
N SER A 276 14.03 -4.41 -33.24
CA SER A 276 15.18 -5.31 -33.40
C SER A 276 14.76 -6.52 -34.23
N LYS A 277 15.47 -6.74 -35.34
CA LYS A 277 15.39 -7.97 -36.13
C LYS A 277 16.31 -9.01 -35.53
N ARG A 278 15.84 -10.24 -35.37
CA ARG A 278 16.65 -11.39 -34.94
C ARG A 278 16.40 -12.54 -35.91
N GLU A 279 17.48 -13.11 -36.41
CA GLU A 279 17.43 -14.27 -37.31
C GLU A 279 16.69 -15.43 -36.62
N ASN A 280 15.66 -15.98 -37.26
CA ASN A 280 14.75 -17.01 -36.72
C ASN A 280 13.80 -16.58 -35.58
N TRP A 281 13.61 -15.28 -35.34
CA TRP A 281 12.66 -14.77 -34.34
C TRP A 281 11.76 -13.66 -34.90
N VAL A 282 10.56 -13.51 -34.33
CA VAL A 282 9.66 -12.37 -34.63
C VAL A 282 10.31 -11.07 -34.19
N ASP A 283 10.20 -10.01 -34.99
CA ASP A 283 10.76 -8.69 -34.65
C ASP A 283 10.26 -8.22 -33.27
N SER A 284 11.17 -7.71 -32.46
CA SER A 284 10.83 -7.18 -31.13
C SER A 284 10.77 -5.66 -31.15
N PHE A 285 9.73 -5.10 -30.55
CA PHE A 285 9.52 -3.66 -30.39
C PHE A 285 9.70 -3.29 -28.91
N ALA A 286 10.52 -2.28 -28.63
CA ALA A 286 10.75 -1.82 -27.26
C ALA A 286 10.76 -0.28 -27.22
N PRO A 287 10.00 0.36 -26.32
CA PRO A 287 10.12 1.80 -26.13
C PRO A 287 11.51 2.13 -25.57
N TYR A 288 12.00 3.32 -25.85
CA TYR A 288 13.20 3.86 -25.24
C TYR A 288 13.02 5.35 -24.97
N VAL A 289 13.72 5.81 -23.94
CA VAL A 289 14.00 7.23 -23.73
C VAL A 289 15.52 7.36 -23.81
N ARG A 290 15.99 8.33 -24.58
CA ARG A 290 17.42 8.61 -24.75
C ARG A 290 17.67 10.05 -24.39
N VAL A 291 18.75 10.31 -23.67
CA VAL A 291 19.31 11.66 -23.48
C VAL A 291 20.78 11.58 -23.84
N CYS A 292 21.22 12.46 -24.74
CA CYS A 292 22.62 12.57 -25.13
C CYS A 292 23.13 13.95 -24.73
N ASN A 293 24.31 14.04 -24.12
CA ASN A 293 24.90 15.33 -23.81
C ASN A 293 26.43 15.25 -23.82
N SER A 294 27.09 16.37 -24.09
CA SER A 294 28.54 16.51 -23.96
C SER A 294 28.99 16.62 -22.50
N THR A 295 28.06 16.96 -21.60
CA THR A 295 28.29 17.05 -20.14
C THR A 295 27.83 15.78 -19.45
N LYS A 296 28.78 15.00 -18.91
CA LYS A 296 28.49 13.74 -18.20
C LYS A 296 27.54 13.91 -17.01
N ALA A 297 27.66 15.01 -16.27
CA ALA A 297 26.86 15.26 -15.07
C ALA A 297 25.34 15.28 -15.33
N ILE A 298 24.91 15.79 -16.49
CA ILE A 298 23.49 15.81 -16.89
C ILE A 298 22.99 14.36 -17.06
N VAL A 299 23.80 13.53 -17.71
CA VAL A 299 23.48 12.14 -18.05
C VAL A 299 23.55 11.24 -16.81
N ASP A 300 24.51 11.49 -15.91
CA ASP A 300 24.63 10.81 -14.61
C ASP A 300 23.43 11.12 -13.71
N LYS A 301 22.98 12.37 -13.67
CA LYS A 301 21.79 12.77 -12.88
C LYS A 301 20.53 12.03 -13.32
N CYS A 302 20.37 11.71 -14.62
CA CYS A 302 19.28 10.87 -15.08
C CYS A 302 19.30 9.45 -14.48
N VAL A 303 20.49 8.85 -14.36
CA VAL A 303 20.66 7.54 -13.69
C VAL A 303 20.44 7.68 -12.18
N GLU A 304 20.92 8.76 -11.58
CA GLU A 304 20.77 9.00 -10.15
C GLU A 304 19.30 9.12 -9.74
N ILE A 305 18.53 9.93 -10.46
CA ILE A 305 17.10 10.17 -10.23
C ILE A 305 16.30 8.87 -10.39
N THR A 306 16.52 8.17 -11.51
CA THR A 306 15.66 7.03 -11.87
C THR A 306 16.10 5.73 -11.22
N GLY A 307 17.40 5.58 -10.94
CA GLY A 307 18.03 4.30 -10.62
C GLY A 307 18.12 3.35 -11.81
N LEU A 308 17.77 3.81 -13.03
CA LEU A 308 17.57 2.98 -14.22
C LEU A 308 18.41 3.45 -15.40
N GLY A 309 18.74 2.51 -16.28
CA GLY A 309 19.59 2.76 -17.46
C GLY A 309 21.08 2.77 -17.12
N ALA A 310 21.91 2.87 -18.16
CA ALA A 310 23.36 2.96 -18.02
C ALA A 310 23.87 4.11 -18.88
N VAL A 311 24.91 4.81 -18.41
CA VAL A 311 25.61 5.82 -19.19
C VAL A 311 26.59 5.12 -20.12
N ARG A 312 26.44 5.34 -21.42
CA ARG A 312 27.34 4.87 -22.47
C ARG A 312 28.18 6.02 -22.96
N ILE A 313 29.40 5.70 -23.37
CA ILE A 313 30.35 6.64 -23.96
C ILE A 313 30.50 6.27 -25.43
N HIS A 314 30.21 7.20 -26.33
CA HIS A 314 30.50 7.01 -27.75
C HIS A 314 32.00 7.26 -27.98
N LYS A 315 32.75 6.18 -28.19
CA LYS A 315 34.17 6.24 -28.56
C LYS A 315 34.28 6.26 -30.08
N ASP A 316 34.19 7.44 -30.67
CA ASP A 316 34.49 7.58 -32.08
C ASP A 316 35.99 7.88 -32.26
N LYS A 317 36.73 6.98 -32.93
CA LYS A 317 38.17 7.16 -33.20
C LYS A 317 38.40 8.41 -34.05
N VAL A 318 37.49 8.70 -34.98
CA VAL A 318 37.55 9.87 -35.87
C VAL A 318 37.27 11.17 -35.10
N ALA A 319 36.41 11.11 -34.07
CA ALA A 319 36.08 12.27 -33.26
C ALA A 319 37.26 12.76 -32.40
N LYS A 320 38.10 11.82 -31.95
CA LYS A 320 39.31 12.12 -31.17
C LYS A 320 40.39 12.80 -32.02
N GLU A 321 40.52 12.41 -33.29
CA GLU A 321 41.44 13.02 -34.26
C GLU A 321 40.98 14.40 -34.74
N ARG A 322 39.66 14.66 -34.75
CA ARG A 322 39.06 15.94 -35.17
C ARG A 322 38.76 16.92 -34.02
N GLY A 323 39.13 16.59 -32.78
CA GLY A 323 38.97 17.47 -31.61
C GLY A 323 37.53 17.64 -31.10
N TYR A 324 36.59 16.75 -31.45
CA TYR A 324 35.22 16.83 -30.98
C TYR A 324 35.08 16.43 -29.51
N ARG A 325 34.19 17.10 -28.78
CA ARG A 325 33.89 16.78 -27.38
C ARG A 325 33.24 15.40 -27.25
N GLN A 326 33.63 14.67 -26.21
CA GLN A 326 33.08 13.36 -25.88
C GLN A 326 31.58 13.45 -25.58
N ILE A 327 30.78 12.54 -26.16
CA ILE A 327 29.32 12.50 -25.95
C ILE A 327 28.96 11.32 -25.06
N TYR A 328 28.15 11.62 -24.05
CA TYR A 328 27.59 10.66 -23.09
C TYR A 328 26.12 10.41 -23.42
N GLU A 329 25.70 9.16 -23.38
CA GLU A 329 24.33 8.74 -23.67
C GLU A 329 23.74 7.97 -22.49
N TRP A 330 22.58 8.39 -22.01
CA TRP A 330 21.73 7.60 -21.13
C TRP A 330 20.53 7.09 -21.92
N GLN A 331 20.40 5.76 -22.00
CA GLN A 331 19.29 5.13 -22.72
C GLN A 331 18.69 3.96 -21.94
N PRO A 332 17.70 4.21 -21.08
CA PRO A 332 16.74 3.21 -20.66
C PRO A 332 15.90 2.71 -21.86
N SER A 333 15.61 1.42 -21.87
CA SER A 333 14.77 0.79 -22.88
C SER A 333 13.75 -0.16 -22.24
N ASP A 334 12.81 -0.64 -23.05
CA ASP A 334 11.78 -1.59 -22.62
C ASP A 334 10.95 -0.98 -21.47
N ARG A 335 10.52 -1.79 -20.50
CA ARG A 335 9.75 -1.33 -19.33
C ARG A 335 10.41 -0.21 -18.53
N SER A 336 11.74 -0.13 -18.50
CA SER A 336 12.43 0.98 -17.81
C SER A 336 12.10 2.31 -18.46
N ALA A 337 12.06 2.35 -19.81
CA ALA A 337 11.68 3.55 -20.53
C ALA A 337 10.20 3.89 -20.32
N ALA A 338 9.31 2.90 -20.40
CA ALA A 338 7.88 3.11 -20.17
C ALA A 338 7.59 3.65 -18.75
N TYR A 339 8.28 3.11 -17.73
CA TYR A 339 8.23 3.62 -16.36
C TYR A 339 8.56 5.11 -16.29
N ILE A 340 9.73 5.48 -16.81
CA ILE A 340 10.24 6.85 -16.76
C ILE A 340 9.31 7.79 -17.52
N ILE A 341 8.94 7.43 -18.76
CA ILE A 341 8.05 8.21 -19.62
C ILE A 341 6.71 8.43 -18.92
N GLY A 342 6.19 7.40 -18.26
CA GLY A 342 4.97 7.48 -17.47
C GLY A 342 5.05 8.46 -16.30
N GLN A 343 6.16 8.45 -15.56
CA GLN A 343 6.38 9.36 -14.43
C GLN A 343 6.49 10.83 -14.87
N ILE A 344 7.03 11.10 -16.06
CA ILE A 344 7.26 12.46 -16.56
C ILE A 344 6.15 12.95 -17.51
N TYR A 345 5.21 12.09 -17.91
CA TYR A 345 4.21 12.37 -18.95
C TYR A 345 3.43 13.67 -18.75
N ASP A 346 2.99 13.94 -17.51
CA ASP A 346 2.21 15.14 -17.20
C ASP A 346 3.01 16.43 -17.35
N TYR A 347 4.34 16.33 -17.26
CA TYR A 347 5.29 17.45 -17.34
C TYR A 347 5.93 17.60 -18.72
N LEU A 348 5.76 16.63 -19.63
CA LEU A 348 6.21 16.74 -21.01
C LEU A 348 5.34 17.73 -21.80
N ILE A 349 6.01 18.57 -22.59
CA ILE A 349 5.43 19.56 -23.49
C ILE A 349 5.67 19.13 -24.93
N GLY A 350 6.94 19.03 -25.35
CA GLY A 350 7.32 18.84 -26.75
C GLY A 350 7.21 17.41 -27.22
N LYS A 351 7.48 16.44 -26.34
CA LYS A 351 7.53 15.01 -26.67
C LYS A 351 6.34 14.21 -26.15
N LYS A 352 5.24 14.90 -25.85
CA LYS A 352 4.04 14.29 -25.25
C LYS A 352 3.38 13.27 -26.17
N GLU A 353 3.34 13.51 -27.48
CA GLU A 353 2.79 12.58 -28.46
C GLU A 353 3.64 11.31 -28.62
N GLN A 354 4.97 11.45 -28.61
CA GLN A 354 5.91 10.33 -28.63
C GLN A 354 5.77 9.49 -27.36
N ALA A 355 5.55 10.14 -26.21
CA ALA A 355 5.28 9.47 -24.94
C ALA A 355 4.00 8.64 -24.97
N LYS A 356 2.92 9.14 -25.60
CA LYS A 356 1.67 8.36 -25.76
C LYS A 356 1.89 7.04 -26.48
N ILE A 357 2.63 7.06 -27.59
CA ILE A 357 2.92 5.86 -28.37
C ILE A 357 3.78 4.89 -27.55
N ALA A 358 4.79 5.39 -26.84
CA ALA A 358 5.67 4.57 -26.02
C ALA A 358 4.91 3.86 -24.88
N ILE A 359 3.97 4.55 -24.22
CA ILE A 359 3.11 3.96 -23.18
C ILE A 359 2.10 2.98 -23.80
N ALA A 360 1.46 3.34 -24.92
CA ALA A 360 0.52 2.45 -25.61
C ALA A 360 1.17 1.15 -26.12
N LEU A 361 2.47 1.18 -26.45
CA LEU A 361 3.23 -0.02 -26.78
C LEU A 361 3.44 -0.91 -25.55
N GLU A 362 3.67 -0.34 -24.36
CA GLU A 362 3.91 -1.08 -23.12
C GLU A 362 2.69 -1.89 -22.65
N GLU A 363 1.49 -1.31 -22.74
CA GLU A 363 0.23 -2.03 -22.48
C GLU A 363 0.09 -3.31 -23.31
N ARG A 364 0.81 -3.38 -24.44
CA ARG A 364 0.81 -4.47 -25.41
C ARG A 364 2.09 -5.31 -25.39
N LEU A 365 2.98 -5.16 -24.41
CA LEU A 365 4.20 -5.98 -24.29
C LEU A 365 3.92 -7.32 -23.58
N PRO A 366 4.45 -8.46 -24.07
CA PRO A 366 4.27 -9.74 -23.40
C PRO A 366 5.13 -9.83 -22.13
N PRO A 367 4.77 -10.69 -21.16
CA PRO A 367 5.61 -10.92 -19.99
C PRO A 367 7.02 -11.39 -20.34
N ARG A 368 8.04 -10.83 -19.65
CA ARG A 368 9.43 -11.31 -19.76
C ARG A 368 9.48 -12.78 -19.35
N GLY A 369 10.01 -13.64 -20.23
CA GLY A 369 10.27 -15.06 -19.93
C GLY A 369 9.31 -16.07 -20.57
N ILE A 370 8.31 -15.63 -21.34
CA ILE A 370 7.59 -16.54 -22.24
C ILE A 370 8.45 -16.75 -23.49
N LYS A 371 9.34 -17.75 -23.46
CA LYS A 371 10.00 -18.24 -24.67
C LYS A 371 8.94 -18.87 -25.57
N GLY A 372 8.84 -18.43 -26.82
CA GLY A 372 8.20 -19.21 -27.88
C GLY A 372 6.68 -19.13 -28.05
N LYS A 373 5.97 -18.10 -27.54
CA LYS A 373 4.62 -17.81 -28.08
C LYS A 373 4.71 -16.72 -29.15
N HIS A 374 4.43 -17.10 -30.40
CA HIS A 374 4.23 -16.17 -31.49
C HIS A 374 3.29 -15.04 -31.02
N THR A 375 3.72 -13.78 -31.17
CA THR A 375 2.80 -12.65 -31.09
C THR A 375 1.77 -12.89 -32.20
N SER A 376 0.46 -12.82 -31.91
CA SER A 376 -0.54 -13.03 -32.96
C SER A 376 -0.28 -12.03 -34.10
N GLU A 377 -0.57 -12.41 -35.34
CA GLU A 377 -0.36 -11.52 -36.50
C GLU A 377 -1.06 -10.15 -36.30
N THR A 378 -2.21 -10.18 -35.64
CA THR A 378 -2.97 -8.99 -35.24
C THR A 378 -2.25 -8.11 -34.23
N GLU A 379 -1.51 -8.68 -33.29
CA GLU A 379 -0.77 -7.93 -32.27
C GLU A 379 0.58 -7.44 -32.80
N TYR A 380 1.20 -8.18 -33.72
CA TYR A 380 2.38 -7.73 -34.46
C TYR A 380 2.07 -6.48 -35.28
N LYS A 381 1.01 -6.50 -36.11
CA LYS A 381 0.59 -5.35 -36.93
C LYS A 381 0.36 -4.09 -36.08
N LYS A 382 -0.31 -4.24 -34.94
CA LYS A 382 -0.53 -3.13 -33.99
C LYS A 382 0.78 -2.55 -33.43
N ARG A 383 1.77 -3.39 -33.11
CA ARG A 383 3.08 -2.91 -32.63
C ARG A 383 3.89 -2.24 -33.74
N GLU A 384 3.79 -2.76 -34.96
CA GLU A 384 4.42 -2.17 -36.13
C GLU A 384 3.82 -0.81 -36.51
N GLU A 385 2.49 -0.66 -36.45
CA GLU A 385 1.78 0.61 -36.62
C GLU A 385 2.28 1.67 -35.61
N LEU A 386 2.37 1.31 -34.33
CA LEU A 386 2.90 2.22 -33.29
C LEU A 386 4.35 2.61 -33.57
N TRP A 387 5.18 1.68 -34.05
CA TRP A 387 6.56 1.98 -34.44
C TRP A 387 6.65 2.92 -35.64
N ILE A 388 5.80 2.74 -36.66
CA ILE A 388 5.70 3.64 -37.82
C ILE A 388 5.27 5.05 -37.37
N LEU A 389 4.22 5.15 -36.55
CA LEU A 389 3.76 6.42 -35.99
C LEU A 389 4.85 7.13 -35.17
N SER A 390 5.60 6.37 -34.36
CA SER A 390 6.74 6.90 -33.60
C SER A 390 7.82 7.48 -34.51
N LYS A 391 8.11 6.83 -35.64
CA LYS A 391 9.05 7.37 -36.64
C LYS A 391 8.52 8.63 -37.30
N GLN A 392 7.26 8.63 -37.73
CA GLN A 392 6.65 9.77 -38.39
C GLN A 392 6.62 11.01 -37.47
N LEU A 393 6.34 10.86 -36.18
CA LEU A 393 6.43 11.96 -35.21
C LEU A 393 7.86 12.47 -35.02
N ASN A 394 8.83 11.56 -34.87
CA ASN A 394 10.23 11.94 -34.68
C ASN A 394 10.86 12.57 -35.95
N GLN A 395 10.30 12.28 -37.12
CA GLN A 395 10.67 12.91 -38.40
C GLN A 395 9.84 14.17 -38.72
N HIS A 396 8.93 14.58 -37.82
CA HIS A 396 8.00 15.69 -38.02
C HIS A 396 7.06 15.56 -39.23
N ASN A 397 6.86 14.34 -39.75
CA ASN A 397 5.91 14.06 -40.84
C ASN A 397 4.45 14.16 -40.37
N ILE A 398 4.20 13.95 -39.08
CA ILE A 398 2.90 14.13 -38.43
C ILE A 398 3.10 14.91 -37.12
N LYS A 399 2.07 15.65 -36.69
CA LYS A 399 2.09 16.43 -35.43
C LYS A 399 1.32 15.76 -34.28
N ASN A 400 0.43 14.81 -34.60
CA ASN A 400 -0.44 14.16 -33.62
C ASN A 400 -0.49 12.66 -33.91
N SER A 401 -0.40 11.85 -32.86
CA SER A 401 -0.47 10.39 -32.95
C SER A 401 -1.88 9.84 -33.21
N GLY A 402 -2.93 10.66 -32.99
CA GLY A 402 -4.33 10.23 -33.02
C GLY A 402 -4.75 9.40 -31.79
N LEU A 403 -3.82 9.12 -30.86
CA LEU A 403 -4.09 8.39 -29.63
C LEU A 403 -4.75 9.31 -28.59
N PRO A 404 -5.71 8.79 -27.80
CA PRO A 404 -6.32 9.57 -26.74
C PRO A 404 -5.27 10.08 -25.75
N ASN A 405 -5.52 11.26 -25.18
CA ASN A 405 -4.74 11.70 -24.02
C ASN A 405 -4.83 10.64 -22.93
N ILE A 406 -3.68 10.25 -22.38
CA ILE A 406 -3.62 9.32 -21.26
C ILE A 406 -4.17 10.07 -20.04
N ASN A 407 -5.48 9.91 -19.80
CA ASN A 407 -6.22 10.56 -18.70
C ASN A 407 -6.16 9.78 -17.39
N ALA A 408 -5.32 8.75 -17.32
CA ALA A 408 -5.02 8.04 -16.09
C ALA A 408 -3.56 8.33 -15.75
N LYS A 409 -3.30 8.86 -14.55
CA LYS A 409 -1.98 8.81 -13.92
C LYS A 409 -1.33 7.48 -14.29
N TRP A 410 -0.12 7.50 -14.84
CA TRP A 410 0.61 6.28 -15.15
C TRP A 410 0.60 5.36 -13.91
N LYS A 411 -0.02 4.18 -14.03
CA LYS A 411 -0.51 3.37 -12.89
C LYS A 411 0.54 2.48 -12.25
N GLY A 412 1.81 2.88 -12.29
CA GLY A 412 2.83 2.01 -11.73
C GLY A 412 2.98 0.71 -12.52
N PRO A 413 3.63 -0.27 -11.90
CA PRO A 413 3.65 -1.63 -12.40
C PRO A 413 2.25 -2.22 -12.60
N ILE A 414 1.99 -2.90 -13.71
CA ILE A 414 0.75 -3.68 -13.85
C ILE A 414 0.88 -4.94 -12.98
N TYR A 415 0.25 -4.93 -11.82
CA TYR A 415 0.16 -6.07 -10.93
C TYR A 415 -0.93 -7.04 -11.43
N GLY A 416 -0.62 -8.34 -11.37
CA GLY A 416 -1.54 -9.42 -11.71
C GLY A 416 -2.41 -9.79 -10.50
N ASN A 417 -2.91 -11.03 -10.50
CA ASN A 417 -3.61 -11.57 -9.35
C ASN A 417 -2.75 -11.44 -8.07
N CYS A 418 -3.41 -11.42 -6.92
CA CYS A 418 -2.76 -11.49 -5.60
C CYS A 418 -1.68 -12.59 -5.55
N GLU A 419 -0.52 -12.34 -4.91
CA GLU A 419 0.39 -13.44 -4.56
C GLU A 419 -0.33 -14.43 -3.64
N LYS A 420 0.02 -15.72 -3.70
CA LYS A 420 -0.49 -16.64 -2.68
C LYS A 420 0.11 -16.20 -1.35
N TYR A 421 -0.73 -15.74 -0.43
CA TYR A 421 -0.34 -15.29 0.89
C TYR A 421 -0.88 -16.24 1.95
N ILE A 422 -0.26 -16.21 3.13
CA ILE A 422 -0.65 -17.04 4.27
C ILE A 422 -1.95 -16.49 4.86
N TYR A 423 -2.97 -17.33 4.95
CA TYR A 423 -4.25 -17.01 5.57
C TYR A 423 -4.93 -18.27 6.14
N ASP A 424 -4.94 -18.44 7.46
CA ASP A 424 -5.71 -19.48 8.15
C ASP A 424 -7.04 -18.88 8.66
N LEU A 425 -8.09 -19.00 7.84
CA LEU A 425 -9.43 -18.54 8.23
C LEU A 425 -9.97 -19.34 9.44
N ASP A 426 -9.66 -20.64 9.51
CA ASP A 426 -10.20 -21.52 10.54
C ASP A 426 -9.66 -21.17 11.92
N ALA A 427 -8.47 -20.57 12.00
CA ALA A 427 -7.88 -20.06 13.24
C ALA A 427 -8.62 -18.85 13.85
N ILE A 428 -9.49 -18.17 13.09
CA ILE A 428 -10.17 -16.93 13.52
C ILE A 428 -11.69 -17.00 13.38
N ARG A 429 -12.25 -18.19 13.15
CA ARG A 429 -13.70 -18.38 13.06
C ARG A 429 -14.37 -18.04 14.39
N GLU A 430 -15.62 -17.60 14.27
CA GLU A 430 -16.49 -17.29 15.39
C GLU A 430 -17.60 -18.32 15.47
N GLU A 431 -18.16 -18.53 16.66
CA GLU A 431 -19.32 -19.37 16.83
C GLU A 431 -20.48 -18.94 15.92
N HIS A 432 -21.22 -19.93 15.42
CA HIS A 432 -22.40 -19.68 14.61
C HIS A 432 -23.46 -19.01 15.49
N ARG A 433 -24.19 -18.06 14.92
CA ARG A 433 -25.37 -17.50 15.61
C ARG A 433 -26.47 -18.55 15.66
N GLU A 434 -27.29 -18.52 16.71
CA GLU A 434 -28.52 -19.31 16.77
C GLU A 434 -29.39 -19.04 15.54
N GLY A 435 -29.95 -20.11 14.95
CA GLY A 435 -30.73 -20.02 13.71
C GLY A 435 -29.92 -19.83 12.42
N SER A 436 -28.58 -19.82 12.46
CA SER A 436 -27.78 -19.81 11.21
C SER A 436 -28.08 -21.04 10.34
N HIS A 437 -28.35 -22.19 10.99
CA HIS A 437 -28.74 -23.44 10.34
C HIS A 437 -30.01 -23.32 9.51
N SER A 438 -31.00 -22.55 9.99
CA SER A 438 -32.31 -22.40 9.32
C SER A 438 -32.32 -21.30 8.25
N ARG A 439 -31.45 -20.29 8.36
CA ARG A 439 -31.38 -19.19 7.37
C ARG A 439 -30.56 -19.51 6.12
N GLY A 440 -29.56 -20.38 6.21
CA GLY A 440 -28.71 -20.76 5.07
C GLY A 440 -29.28 -21.91 4.23
N GLY A 441 -30.47 -22.40 4.58
CA GLY A 441 -31.11 -23.51 3.90
C GLY A 441 -31.57 -23.15 2.49
N LYS A 442 -31.28 -24.01 1.51
CA LYS A 442 -31.79 -23.84 0.15
C LYS A 442 -33.20 -24.43 0.07
N LYS A 443 -34.13 -23.66 -0.52
CA LYS A 443 -35.47 -24.13 -0.86
C LYS A 443 -35.50 -24.59 -2.31
N PHE A 444 -36.08 -25.75 -2.57
CA PHE A 444 -36.28 -26.25 -3.93
C PHE A 444 -37.62 -26.98 -4.04
N ARG A 445 -38.00 -27.30 -5.28
CA ARG A 445 -39.26 -27.96 -5.61
C ARG A 445 -38.96 -29.31 -6.26
N GLY A 446 -39.35 -30.41 -5.61
CA GLY A 446 -39.09 -31.76 -6.10
C GLY A 446 -39.90 -32.82 -5.35
N THR A 447 -40.04 -34.00 -5.96
CA THR A 447 -40.67 -35.17 -5.33
C THR A 447 -39.59 -36.03 -4.67
N VAL A 448 -39.68 -36.19 -3.35
CA VAL A 448 -38.83 -37.12 -2.58
C VAL A 448 -39.34 -38.53 -2.84
N LEU A 449 -38.46 -39.44 -3.25
CA LEU A 449 -38.79 -40.88 -3.30
C LEU A 449 -38.43 -41.49 -1.95
N GLU A 450 -39.43 -41.92 -1.19
CA GLU A 450 -39.19 -42.87 -0.10
C GLU A 450 -39.15 -44.28 -0.70
N SER A 451 -38.21 -45.10 -0.23
CA SER A 451 -38.01 -46.46 -0.71
C SER A 451 -39.32 -47.26 -0.63
N GLY A 452 -39.88 -47.60 -1.79
CA GLY A 452 -41.07 -48.46 -1.91
C GLY A 452 -42.42 -47.76 -2.10
N GLN A 453 -42.49 -46.44 -2.32
CA GLN A 453 -43.77 -45.74 -2.58
C GLN A 453 -43.82 -44.94 -3.89
N ALA A 454 -45.01 -44.85 -4.49
CA ALA A 454 -45.25 -44.14 -5.75
C ALA A 454 -45.08 -42.62 -5.62
N ALA A 455 -44.48 -41.99 -6.63
CA ALA A 455 -44.16 -40.56 -6.67
C ALA A 455 -45.42 -39.66 -6.59
N LYS A 456 -45.60 -38.93 -5.48
CA LYS A 456 -46.63 -37.88 -5.34
C LYS A 456 -46.10 -36.51 -5.80
N LYS A 457 -46.95 -35.62 -6.33
CA LYS A 457 -46.58 -34.22 -6.67
C LYS A 457 -46.02 -33.51 -5.43
N GLY A 458 -44.72 -33.18 -5.42
CA GLY A 458 -44.02 -32.63 -4.26
C GLY A 458 -44.26 -31.13 -3.99
N GLY A 459 -44.28 -30.77 -2.70
CA GLY A 459 -44.30 -29.40 -2.19
C GLY A 459 -42.93 -28.72 -2.18
N TRP A 460 -42.81 -27.61 -1.44
CA TRP A 460 -41.52 -26.96 -1.18
C TRP A 460 -40.78 -27.72 -0.07
N ASN A 461 -39.53 -28.09 -0.32
CA ASN A 461 -38.67 -28.75 0.65
C ASN A 461 -37.54 -27.79 1.10
N GLU A 462 -37.12 -27.90 2.36
CA GLU A 462 -36.07 -27.10 3.01
C GLU A 462 -34.91 -27.99 3.47
N TYR A 463 -33.68 -27.52 3.29
CA TYR A 463 -32.47 -28.21 3.74
C TYR A 463 -31.66 -27.42 4.75
N PRO A 464 -30.96 -28.09 5.69
CA PRO A 464 -30.06 -27.43 6.61
C PRO A 464 -28.84 -26.84 5.86
N ALA A 465 -28.36 -25.68 6.33
CA ALA A 465 -27.19 -25.04 5.76
C ALA A 465 -25.92 -25.88 5.97
N THR A 466 -25.05 -25.92 4.97
CA THR A 466 -23.69 -26.46 5.10
C THR A 466 -22.86 -25.58 6.04
N ILE A 467 -22.43 -26.12 7.17
CA ILE A 467 -21.85 -25.35 8.28
C ILE A 467 -20.46 -25.90 8.61
N ASN A 468 -19.50 -24.99 8.80
CA ASN A 468 -18.15 -25.37 9.20
C ASN A 468 -18.10 -25.55 10.72
N PRO A 469 -17.60 -26.69 11.25
CA PRO A 469 -17.62 -26.99 12.68
C PRO A 469 -16.73 -26.05 13.50
N ALA A 470 -15.70 -25.45 12.89
CA ALA A 470 -14.86 -24.46 13.55
C ALA A 470 -15.54 -23.08 13.67
N GLY A 471 -16.73 -22.90 13.08
CA GLY A 471 -17.50 -21.66 13.18
C GLY A 471 -17.74 -20.94 11.85
N LYS A 472 -18.43 -19.81 11.91
CA LYS A 472 -18.61 -18.90 10.78
C LYS A 472 -17.34 -18.07 10.55
N ASN A 473 -17.20 -17.54 9.35
CA ASN A 473 -16.25 -16.47 9.09
C ASN A 473 -16.60 -15.27 10.01
N PRO A 474 -15.63 -14.64 10.69
CA PRO A 474 -15.88 -13.51 11.59
C PRO A 474 -16.55 -12.31 10.91
N GLY A 475 -16.46 -12.21 9.58
CA GLY A 475 -16.97 -11.07 8.83
C GLY A 475 -16.03 -9.86 8.90
N ASP A 476 -16.50 -8.74 8.38
CA ASP A 476 -15.74 -7.51 8.16
C ASP A 476 -16.04 -6.40 9.18
N VAL A 477 -16.93 -6.64 10.15
CA VAL A 477 -17.19 -5.69 11.25
C VAL A 477 -16.85 -6.35 12.58
N TRP A 478 -15.81 -5.84 13.26
CA TRP A 478 -15.35 -6.39 14.53
C TRP A 478 -15.69 -5.43 15.67
N ALA A 479 -16.59 -5.87 16.55
CA ALA A 479 -16.95 -5.13 17.76
C ALA A 479 -15.92 -5.42 18.87
N ILE A 480 -15.01 -4.48 19.10
CA ILE A 480 -13.97 -4.60 20.13
C ILE A 480 -13.93 -3.29 20.90
N SER A 481 -14.11 -3.37 22.22
CA SER A 481 -14.03 -2.21 23.10
C SER A 481 -12.61 -1.63 23.14
N THR A 482 -12.50 -0.32 23.24
CA THR A 482 -11.24 0.36 23.56
C THR A 482 -10.78 -0.05 24.96
N GLN A 483 -9.48 -0.22 25.14
CA GLN A 483 -8.88 -0.57 26.42
C GLN A 483 -8.16 0.67 26.97
N PRO A 484 -8.60 1.23 28.11
CA PRO A 484 -7.87 2.31 28.76
C PRO A 484 -6.54 1.75 29.29
N ARG A 485 -5.43 2.43 28.99
CA ARG A 485 -4.14 2.17 29.64
C ARG A 485 -3.82 3.34 30.58
N PRO A 486 -3.28 3.09 31.80
CA PRO A 486 -3.10 4.11 32.83
C PRO A 486 -2.13 5.23 32.44
N GLU A 487 -1.27 4.98 31.47
CA GLU A 487 -0.16 5.87 31.14
C GLU A 487 -0.26 6.39 29.69
N ALA A 488 0.31 7.57 29.44
CA ALA A 488 -0.09 8.44 28.34
C ALA A 488 0.47 8.07 26.96
N HIS A 489 0.08 6.93 26.37
CA HIS A 489 0.48 6.54 25.01
C HIS A 489 -0.74 6.28 24.16
N PHE A 490 -0.94 7.08 23.12
CA PHE A 490 -2.26 7.19 22.48
C PHE A 490 -2.19 7.14 20.95
N ALA A 491 -1.79 5.97 20.46
CA ALA A 491 -2.16 5.39 19.17
C ALA A 491 -2.20 3.85 19.27
N THR A 492 -2.56 3.31 20.44
CA THR A 492 -2.62 1.86 20.68
C THR A 492 -4.01 1.32 20.31
N PHE A 493 -4.08 0.43 19.33
CA PHE A 493 -5.24 -0.43 19.15
C PHE A 493 -5.25 -1.52 20.24
N PRO A 494 -6.42 -2.01 20.68
CA PRO A 494 -6.53 -2.92 21.81
C PRO A 494 -5.91 -4.29 21.49
N ASP A 495 -5.44 -4.99 22.52
CA ASP A 495 -4.79 -6.31 22.43
C ASP A 495 -5.60 -7.28 21.56
N LYS A 496 -6.93 -7.29 21.74
CA LYS A 496 -7.87 -8.15 21.01
C LYS A 496 -7.92 -7.87 19.50
N LEU A 497 -7.62 -6.65 19.06
CA LEU A 497 -7.60 -6.30 17.64
C LEU A 497 -6.41 -6.96 16.92
N CYS A 498 -5.30 -7.21 17.63
CA CYS A 498 -4.11 -7.85 17.07
C CYS A 498 -4.30 -9.36 16.83
N ILE A 499 -5.10 -10.02 17.68
CA ILE A 499 -5.15 -11.48 17.76
C ILE A 499 -5.58 -12.11 16.43
N LYS A 500 -6.70 -11.65 15.85
CA LYS A 500 -7.22 -12.21 14.59
C LYS A 500 -6.22 -12.04 13.43
N PRO A 501 -5.67 -10.83 13.16
CA PRO A 501 -4.62 -10.66 12.16
C PRO A 501 -3.43 -11.60 12.35
N ILE A 502 -2.91 -11.74 13.57
CA ILE A 502 -1.74 -12.58 13.87
C ILE A 502 -2.04 -14.06 13.62
N LEU A 503 -3.16 -14.56 14.15
CA LEU A 503 -3.56 -15.96 13.97
C LEU A 503 -3.84 -16.31 12.50
N ALA A 504 -4.44 -15.39 11.76
CA ALA A 504 -4.76 -15.62 10.36
C ALA A 504 -3.52 -15.56 9.47
N THR A 505 -2.59 -14.61 9.70
CA THR A 505 -1.57 -14.26 8.69
C THR A 505 -0.12 -14.42 9.12
N CYS A 506 0.17 -14.58 10.42
CA CYS A 506 1.53 -14.84 10.90
C CYS A 506 1.69 -16.33 11.25
N PRO A 507 2.48 -17.08 10.46
CA PRO A 507 2.56 -18.55 10.59
C PRO A 507 3.15 -19.00 11.92
N ALA A 508 2.57 -20.05 12.51
CA ALA A 508 3.08 -20.65 13.74
C ALA A 508 4.33 -21.49 13.54
N GLU A 509 4.40 -22.16 12.38
CA GLU A 509 5.41 -23.16 12.09
C GLU A 509 5.94 -22.94 10.68
N ILE A 510 7.23 -22.62 10.60
CA ILE A 510 8.04 -22.45 9.40
C ILE A 510 9.19 -23.45 9.51
N CYS A 511 9.41 -24.24 8.47
CA CYS A 511 10.53 -25.19 8.47
C CYS A 511 11.87 -24.46 8.54
N ARG A 512 12.72 -24.82 9.52
CA ARG A 512 14.05 -24.22 9.73
C ARG A 512 15.00 -24.39 8.53
N LYS A 513 14.81 -25.43 7.72
CA LYS A 513 15.68 -25.75 6.57
C LYS A 513 15.20 -25.13 5.27
N CYS A 514 13.92 -25.29 4.92
CA CYS A 514 13.41 -24.87 3.60
C CYS A 514 12.52 -23.62 3.62
N GLY A 515 12.19 -23.08 4.81
CA GLY A 515 11.36 -21.88 4.95
C GLY A 515 9.89 -22.08 4.55
N LYS A 516 9.45 -23.32 4.26
CA LYS A 516 8.04 -23.60 3.96
C LYS A 516 7.21 -23.48 5.22
N THR A 517 6.16 -22.69 5.13
CA THR A 517 5.12 -22.58 6.15
C THR A 517 4.30 -23.86 6.24
N ARG A 518 4.01 -24.28 7.46
CA ARG A 518 3.04 -25.32 7.75
C ARG A 518 1.63 -24.78 7.62
N VAL A 519 0.82 -25.38 6.75
CA VAL A 519 -0.54 -24.93 6.43
C VAL A 519 -1.53 -26.01 6.83
N ARG A 520 -2.67 -25.61 7.37
CA ARG A 520 -3.75 -26.52 7.74
C ARG A 520 -4.28 -27.23 6.50
N ILE A 521 -4.47 -28.55 6.61
CA ILE A 521 -5.12 -29.35 5.58
C ILE A 521 -6.55 -29.64 6.04
N THR A 522 -7.52 -29.22 5.23
CA THR A 522 -8.94 -29.48 5.45
C THR A 522 -9.45 -30.44 4.40
N LYS A 523 -10.23 -31.42 4.85
CA LYS A 523 -10.99 -32.34 3.99
C LYS A 523 -12.45 -31.93 4.03
N THR A 524 -13.07 -31.90 2.86
CA THR A 524 -14.50 -31.64 2.70
C THR A 524 -15.14 -32.92 2.19
N ASN A 525 -15.98 -33.54 3.00
CA ASN A 525 -16.76 -34.72 2.60
C ASN A 525 -18.17 -34.27 2.24
N LEU A 526 -18.67 -34.65 1.06
CA LEU A 526 -20.09 -34.48 0.74
C LEU A 526 -20.85 -35.64 1.39
N ILE A 527 -21.67 -35.34 2.39
CA ILE A 527 -22.60 -36.29 2.99
C ILE A 527 -23.90 -36.17 2.21
N VAL A 528 -24.25 -37.22 1.46
CA VAL A 528 -25.51 -37.27 0.71
C VAL A 528 -26.63 -37.61 1.68
N ASP A 529 -27.55 -36.67 1.86
CA ASP A 529 -28.68 -36.82 2.76
C ASP A 529 -29.86 -37.50 2.04
N LYS A 530 -30.09 -37.17 0.75
CA LYS A 530 -31.20 -37.71 -0.06
C LYS A 530 -30.88 -37.79 -1.56
N GLU A 531 -31.49 -38.78 -2.23
CA GLU A 531 -31.59 -38.85 -3.69
C GLU A 531 -32.98 -38.36 -4.15
N TYR A 532 -33.04 -37.61 -5.25
CA TYR A 532 -34.32 -37.15 -5.80
C TYR A 532 -34.37 -37.20 -7.32
N ILE A 533 -35.59 -37.20 -7.87
CA ILE A 533 -35.86 -37.07 -9.29
C ILE A 533 -36.43 -35.68 -9.55
N ASN A 534 -35.70 -34.88 -10.33
CA ASN A 534 -36.19 -33.60 -10.81
C ASN A 534 -37.14 -33.81 -11.99
N THR A 535 -38.44 -33.73 -11.73
CA THR A 535 -39.46 -33.60 -12.79
C THR A 535 -39.54 -32.11 -13.18
N GLY A 536 -38.61 -31.65 -14.00
CA GLY A 536 -38.57 -30.25 -14.42
C GLY A 536 -39.91 -29.79 -15.03
N LYS A 537 -40.21 -28.48 -14.94
CA LYS A 537 -41.34 -27.89 -15.70
C LYS A 537 -41.11 -28.16 -17.19
N VAL A 538 -42.08 -28.79 -17.86
CA VAL A 538 -42.15 -28.81 -19.33
C VAL A 538 -42.22 -27.35 -19.79
N LYS A 539 -41.17 -26.86 -20.47
CA LYS A 539 -41.28 -25.61 -21.22
C LYS A 539 -42.04 -25.96 -22.50
N GLU A 540 -43.27 -25.48 -22.64
CA GLU A 540 -43.93 -25.44 -23.95
C GLU A 540 -43.09 -24.58 -24.88
N VAL A 541 -42.46 -25.21 -25.87
CA VAL A 541 -41.87 -24.50 -27.00
C VAL A 541 -42.99 -24.37 -28.02
N LYS A 542 -43.51 -23.15 -28.23
CA LYS A 542 -44.41 -22.87 -29.34
C LYS A 542 -43.58 -22.59 -30.58
N GLU A 543 -43.34 -23.62 -31.40
CA GLU A 543 -43.05 -23.44 -32.82
C GLU A 543 -43.85 -24.45 -33.65
N ALA A 544 -44.21 -23.99 -34.85
CA ALA A 544 -45.23 -24.56 -35.71
C ALA A 544 -44.89 -25.96 -36.21
N GLY A 545 -45.83 -26.89 -36.03
CA GLY A 545 -46.03 -28.02 -36.92
C GLY A 545 -44.99 -29.14 -36.88
N ASP A 546 -44.83 -29.85 -35.76
CA ASP A 546 -44.52 -31.29 -35.82
C ASP A 546 -44.92 -31.98 -34.50
N ARG A 547 -45.68 -33.08 -34.58
CA ARG A 547 -46.04 -33.92 -33.43
C ARG A 547 -44.98 -35.00 -33.28
N ARG A 548 -44.00 -34.82 -32.39
CA ARG A 548 -43.15 -35.91 -31.90
C ARG A 548 -42.99 -35.89 -30.38
N ASN A 549 -43.06 -37.09 -29.79
CA ASN A 549 -43.03 -37.39 -28.37
C ASN A 549 -41.97 -36.60 -27.58
N VAL A 550 -42.42 -35.80 -26.61
CA VAL A 550 -41.57 -35.19 -25.58
C VAL A 550 -41.48 -36.18 -24.42
N LEU A 551 -40.40 -36.97 -24.34
CA LEU A 551 -40.09 -37.69 -23.10
C LEU A 551 -39.58 -36.67 -22.07
N PRO A 552 -40.12 -36.66 -20.83
CA PRO A 552 -39.58 -35.81 -19.78
C PRO A 552 -38.15 -36.25 -19.46
N ARG A 553 -37.18 -35.34 -19.57
CA ARG A 553 -35.84 -35.59 -19.01
C ARG A 553 -35.96 -35.58 -17.49
N SER A 554 -36.20 -36.75 -16.88
CA SER A 554 -35.93 -36.94 -15.46
C SER A 554 -34.41 -36.85 -15.26
N ARG A 555 -33.96 -35.88 -14.45
CA ARG A 555 -32.59 -35.87 -13.92
C ARG A 555 -32.65 -36.37 -12.49
N THR A 556 -32.01 -37.49 -12.20
CA THR A 556 -31.67 -37.89 -10.84
C THR A 556 -30.61 -36.92 -10.31
N GLY A 557 -30.82 -36.41 -9.09
CA GLY A 557 -29.89 -35.52 -8.39
C GLY A 557 -29.53 -36.10 -7.03
N LEU A 558 -28.26 -35.96 -6.65
CA LEU A 558 -27.76 -36.24 -5.30
C LEU A 558 -27.78 -34.93 -4.51
N GLU A 559 -28.37 -34.93 -3.31
CA GLU A 559 -28.44 -33.76 -2.42
C GLU A 559 -27.82 -34.10 -1.05
N GLY A 560 -26.97 -33.20 -0.56
CA GLY A 560 -26.14 -33.43 0.61
C GLY A 560 -25.52 -32.16 1.16
N HIS A 561 -24.94 -32.24 2.37
CA HIS A 561 -24.18 -31.18 3.00
C HIS A 561 -22.69 -31.52 3.03
N ASN A 562 -21.83 -30.50 3.03
CA ASN A 562 -20.40 -30.72 3.24
C ASN A 562 -20.07 -30.78 4.74
N GLU A 563 -19.43 -31.86 5.15
CA GLU A 563 -18.73 -31.95 6.42
C GLU A 563 -17.27 -31.51 6.23
N TYR A 564 -16.78 -30.63 7.10
CA TYR A 564 -15.41 -30.16 7.07
C TYR A 564 -14.62 -30.76 8.23
N GLN A 565 -13.47 -31.35 7.94
CA GLN A 565 -12.58 -31.89 8.96
C GLN A 565 -11.17 -31.35 8.76
N THR A 566 -10.53 -30.86 9.83
CA THR A 566 -9.08 -30.66 9.81
C THR A 566 -8.41 -32.02 9.93
N ILE A 567 -7.77 -32.47 8.86
CA ILE A 567 -7.11 -33.78 8.83
C ILE A 567 -5.64 -33.72 9.26
N GLY A 568 -5.07 -32.52 9.33
CA GLY A 568 -3.71 -32.32 9.81
C GLY A 568 -3.09 -31.05 9.26
N TRP A 569 -1.77 -31.06 9.18
CA TRP A 569 -0.95 -29.95 8.73
C TRP A 569 0.00 -30.45 7.64
N THR A 570 0.34 -29.59 6.69
CA THR A 570 1.34 -29.93 5.68
C THR A 570 2.68 -30.28 6.33
N ASP A 571 3.45 -31.13 5.67
CA ASP A 571 4.84 -31.39 6.04
C ASP A 571 5.73 -31.19 4.82
N CYS A 572 6.88 -30.58 5.05
CA CYS A 572 7.89 -30.35 4.03
C CYS A 572 8.88 -31.53 3.89
N GLY A 573 8.83 -32.52 4.79
CA GLY A 573 9.69 -33.71 4.78
C GLY A 573 11.15 -33.44 5.12
N CYS A 574 11.48 -32.26 5.63
CA CYS A 574 12.86 -31.88 5.92
C CYS A 574 13.39 -32.38 7.27
N ASN A 575 12.52 -32.80 8.19
CA ASN A 575 12.84 -33.20 9.57
C ASN A 575 13.81 -32.24 10.31
N ALA A 576 13.79 -30.96 9.98
CA ALA A 576 14.69 -29.96 10.52
C ALA A 576 14.10 -29.19 11.72
N GLY A 577 12.93 -29.60 12.21
CA GLY A 577 12.14 -28.86 13.20
C GLY A 577 11.46 -27.62 12.61
N TRP A 578 10.66 -26.98 13.47
CA TRP A 578 9.84 -25.82 13.14
C TRP A 578 10.30 -24.58 13.92
N ASP A 579 10.10 -23.43 13.32
CA ASP A 579 10.32 -22.11 13.91
C ASP A 579 9.09 -21.22 13.68
N SER A 580 8.97 -20.12 14.40
CA SER A 580 7.78 -19.26 14.31
C SER A 580 7.95 -18.12 13.30
N GLY A 581 6.83 -17.61 12.78
CA GLY A 581 6.83 -16.44 11.91
C GLY A 581 7.18 -15.15 12.64
N VAL A 582 7.60 -14.15 11.88
CA VAL A 582 8.06 -12.85 12.40
C VAL A 582 7.01 -11.75 12.13
N LEU A 583 6.51 -11.12 13.18
CA LEU A 583 5.70 -9.90 13.12
C LEU A 583 6.59 -8.66 13.16
N PHE A 584 6.31 -7.68 12.32
CA PHE A 584 6.97 -6.39 12.30
C PHE A 584 6.00 -5.25 12.62
N ASP A 585 6.43 -4.31 13.44
CA ASP A 585 5.72 -3.05 13.69
C ASP A 585 6.68 -1.84 13.53
N PRO A 586 6.56 -1.04 12.45
CA PRO A 586 7.37 0.17 12.25
C PRO A 586 6.98 1.35 13.16
N PHE A 587 5.89 1.24 13.91
CA PHE A 587 5.42 2.27 14.84
C PHE A 587 5.00 1.59 16.14
N ALA A 588 5.94 0.86 16.75
CA ALA A 588 5.65 -0.08 17.82
C ALA A 588 5.00 0.58 19.05
N GLY A 589 5.31 1.84 19.35
CA GLY A 589 4.78 2.52 20.53
C GLY A 589 5.13 1.76 21.81
N ARG A 590 4.13 1.42 22.61
CA ARG A 590 4.27 0.52 23.78
C ARG A 590 4.37 -0.97 23.44
N GLY A 591 4.39 -1.32 22.16
CA GLY A 591 4.59 -2.69 21.70
C GLY A 591 3.37 -3.59 21.78
N THR A 592 2.13 -3.07 21.76
CA THR A 592 0.91 -3.91 21.86
C THR A 592 0.89 -5.06 20.83
N SER A 593 1.28 -4.77 19.59
CA SER A 593 1.40 -5.76 18.50
C SER A 593 2.48 -6.81 18.81
N LEU A 594 3.65 -6.39 19.29
CA LEU A 594 4.80 -7.21 19.66
C LEU A 594 4.50 -8.12 20.86
N ILE A 595 3.84 -7.57 21.88
CA ILE A 595 3.37 -8.28 23.07
C ILE A 595 2.41 -9.39 22.67
N MET A 596 1.45 -9.10 21.78
CA MET A 596 0.52 -10.12 21.28
C MET A 596 1.23 -11.16 20.42
N ALA A 597 2.21 -10.77 19.61
CA ALA A 597 3.04 -11.72 18.86
C ALA A 597 3.75 -12.70 19.80
N LYS A 598 4.44 -12.19 20.83
CA LYS A 598 5.12 -13.02 21.84
C LYS A 598 4.15 -13.93 22.60
N LYS A 599 3.00 -13.41 23.05
CA LYS A 599 1.96 -14.21 23.73
C LYS A 599 1.45 -15.35 22.85
N LEU A 600 1.31 -15.12 21.55
CA LEU A 600 0.85 -16.13 20.57
C LEU A 600 1.99 -17.05 20.06
N GLY A 601 3.20 -16.92 20.60
CA GLY A 601 4.36 -17.73 20.20
C GLY A 601 4.86 -17.38 18.80
N ARG A 602 4.99 -16.09 18.50
CA ARG A 602 5.62 -15.56 17.28
C ARG A 602 6.81 -14.69 17.65
N HIS A 603 7.79 -14.66 16.77
CA HIS A 603 8.85 -13.67 16.86
C HIS A 603 8.35 -12.29 16.49
N TYR A 604 9.03 -11.27 16.99
CA TYR A 604 8.69 -9.89 16.69
C TYR A 604 9.92 -9.02 16.41
N VAL A 605 9.70 -7.94 15.66
CA VAL A 605 10.64 -6.83 15.52
C VAL A 605 9.84 -5.53 15.55
N GLY A 606 10.25 -4.59 16.39
CA GLY A 606 9.63 -3.27 16.49
C GLY A 606 10.59 -2.14 16.13
N TYR A 607 10.08 -1.06 15.56
CA TYR A 607 10.77 0.23 15.50
C TYR A 607 9.97 1.25 16.28
N GLU A 608 10.65 2.06 17.10
CA GLU A 608 10.03 3.12 17.87
C GLU A 608 11.01 4.28 18.05
N LEU A 609 10.60 5.50 17.72
CA LEU A 609 11.47 6.68 17.82
C LEU A 609 11.62 7.15 19.27
N LYS A 610 10.53 7.12 20.04
CA LYS A 610 10.52 7.64 21.40
C LYS A 610 11.07 6.60 22.36
N ARG A 611 12.25 6.87 22.94
CA ARG A 611 12.94 5.91 23.82
C ARG A 611 12.09 5.48 25.01
N GLU A 612 11.35 6.43 25.61
CA GLU A 612 10.42 6.15 26.70
C GLU A 612 9.37 5.09 26.33
N TYR A 613 8.94 5.06 25.06
CA TYR A 613 7.94 4.13 24.55
C TYR A 613 8.54 2.75 24.32
N ALA A 614 9.74 2.71 23.73
CA ALA A 614 10.52 1.49 23.57
C ALA A 614 10.83 0.83 24.94
N ASP A 615 11.28 1.61 25.93
CA ASP A 615 11.61 1.09 27.27
C ASP A 615 10.41 0.43 27.97
N MET A 616 9.22 1.03 27.84
CA MET A 616 8.00 0.46 28.41
C MET A 616 7.59 -0.83 27.70
N ALA A 617 7.73 -0.87 26.37
CA ALA A 617 7.46 -2.07 25.59
C ALA A 617 8.42 -3.21 25.97
N GLU A 618 9.72 -2.91 26.10
CA GLU A 618 10.75 -3.87 26.52
C GLU A 618 10.43 -4.46 27.91
N ARG A 619 10.08 -3.63 28.89
CA ARG A 619 9.67 -4.09 30.23
C ARG A 619 8.42 -4.97 30.21
N GLU A 620 7.41 -4.61 29.42
CA GLU A 620 6.21 -5.45 29.28
C GLU A 620 6.56 -6.80 28.62
N LEU A 621 7.44 -6.79 27.61
CA LEU A 621 7.87 -7.98 26.89
C LEU A 621 8.70 -8.93 27.76
N GLU A 622 9.58 -8.43 28.62
CA GLU A 622 10.37 -9.25 29.56
C GLU A 622 9.50 -10.09 30.50
N ASN A 623 8.36 -9.54 30.93
CA ASN A 623 7.46 -10.16 31.90
C ASN A 623 6.42 -11.11 31.28
N ILE A 624 6.48 -11.36 29.97
CA ILE A 624 5.52 -12.23 29.27
C ILE A 624 6.10 -13.62 29.08
N ASP A 625 5.44 -14.60 29.70
CA ASP A 625 5.57 -15.99 29.31
C ASP A 625 4.67 -16.29 28.09
N PRO A 626 5.18 -16.97 27.05
CA PRO A 626 4.36 -17.32 25.88
C PRO A 626 3.21 -18.25 26.28
N LEU A 627 1.96 -17.87 25.96
CA LEU A 627 0.76 -18.67 26.26
C LEU A 627 0.77 -20.03 25.57
N PHE A 628 1.51 -20.15 24.46
CA PHE A 628 1.60 -21.35 23.64
C PHE A 628 3.04 -21.89 23.56
N ARG A 629 3.71 -22.11 24.70
CA ARG A 629 4.76 -23.15 24.74
C ARG A 629 4.05 -24.51 24.76
N ARG A 630 3.67 -25.03 23.58
CA ARG A 630 3.20 -26.42 23.51
C ARG A 630 4.37 -27.33 23.90
N LYS A 631 4.16 -28.08 24.99
CA LYS A 631 4.93 -29.29 25.34
C LYS A 631 4.91 -30.27 24.18
#